data_AF-A0A5B7J8F0-F1
#
_entry.id   AF-A0A5B7J8F0-F1
#
_cell.length_a   1.000
_cell.length_b   1.000
_cell.length_c   1.000
_cell.angle_alpha   90.00
_cell.angle_beta   90.00
_cell.angle_gamma   90.00
#
_symmetry.space_group_name_H-M   'P 1'
#
loop_
_entity.id
_entity.type
_entity.pdbx_description
1 polymer ?
#
loop_
_entity_poly.entity_id
_entity_poly.type
_entity_poly.pdbx_seq_one_letter_code
_entity_poly.pdbx_strand_id
1 'polypeptide(L)'
;MNQVEVLLMFTAATRMCNWRLHFAKMEELLPYFHAHDQYNYGRWGPLYVADMLELQSIDPETWHFLDEGNFSITKHSVPFTAIDPDHAIEQEHKNMKVKGGFIGITGKEQALDKYFIIAPTLC
;
A
#
# COMPACT_ATOMS: atom_id res chain seq x y z
N MET A 1 5.35 -23.72 -1.31
CA MET A 1 6.22 -22.72 -1.96
C MET A 1 7.39 -22.44 -1.04
N ASN A 2 8.58 -22.21 -1.60
CA ASN A 2 9.70 -21.69 -0.80
C ASN A 2 9.46 -20.19 -0.48
N GLN A 3 10.22 -19.63 0.46
CA GLN A 3 10.03 -18.24 0.90
C GLN A 3 10.01 -17.22 -0.25
N VAL A 4 10.92 -17.38 -1.23
CA VAL A 4 11.05 -16.44 -2.34
C VAL A 4 9.81 -16.50 -3.23
N GLU A 5 9.29 -17.69 -3.52
CA GLU A 5 8.05 -17.86 -4.26
C GLU A 5 6.86 -17.22 -3.55
N VAL A 6 6.74 -17.39 -2.22
CA VAL A 6 5.66 -16.74 -1.44
C VAL A 6 5.77 -15.22 -1.55
N LEU A 7 6.98 -14.66 -1.40
CA LEU A 7 7.21 -13.22 -1.50
C LEU A 7 6.90 -12.67 -2.90
N LEU A 8 7.28 -13.40 -3.95
CA LEU A 8 6.97 -13.02 -5.33
C LEU A 8 5.46 -13.07 -5.58
N MET A 9 4.76 -14.07 -5.05
CA MET A 9 3.30 -14.17 -5.17
C MET A 9 2.58 -13.09 -4.37
N PHE A 10 3.08 -12.72 -3.19
CA PHE A 10 2.57 -11.58 -2.43
C PHE A 10 2.71 -10.28 -3.23
N THR A 11 3.89 -10.06 -3.83
CA THR A 11 4.14 -8.91 -4.69
C THR A 11 3.21 -8.92 -5.90
N ALA A 12 3.06 -10.07 -6.56
CA ALA A 12 2.17 -10.25 -7.70
C ALA A 12 0.71 -9.94 -7.34
N ALA A 13 0.25 -10.37 -6.16
CA ALA A 13 -1.10 -10.09 -5.68
C ALA A 13 -1.38 -8.59 -5.61
N THR A 14 -0.47 -7.81 -5.02
CA THR A 14 -0.57 -6.33 -4.99
C THR A 14 -0.54 -5.75 -6.41
N ARG A 15 0.37 -6.20 -7.27
CA ARG A 15 0.53 -5.70 -8.65
C ARG A 15 -0.70 -5.98 -9.53
N MET A 16 -1.47 -6.99 -9.17
CA MET A 16 -2.70 -7.41 -9.85
C MET A 16 -3.98 -6.96 -9.13
N CYS A 17 -3.87 -6.18 -8.04
CA CYS A 17 -5.01 -5.80 -7.19
C CYS A 17 -5.83 -7.00 -6.68
N ASN A 18 -5.19 -8.15 -6.42
CA ASN A 18 -5.87 -9.35 -5.95
C ASN A 18 -5.81 -9.44 -4.42
N TRP A 19 -6.90 -9.01 -3.78
CA TRP A 19 -6.99 -8.89 -2.33
C TRP A 19 -6.90 -10.22 -1.58
N ARG A 20 -7.64 -11.24 -2.03
CA ARG A 20 -7.63 -12.57 -1.38
C ARG A 20 -6.27 -13.25 -1.50
N LEU A 21 -5.63 -13.14 -2.66
CA LEU A 21 -4.29 -13.68 -2.86
C LEU A 21 -3.28 -12.93 -1.99
N HIS A 22 -3.44 -11.61 -1.84
CA HIS A 22 -2.56 -10.79 -0.99
C HIS A 22 -2.55 -11.31 0.45
N PHE A 23 -3.71 -11.58 1.05
CA PHE A 23 -3.78 -12.16 2.39
C PHE A 23 -3.26 -13.58 2.50
N ALA A 24 -3.66 -14.44 1.56
CA ALA A 24 -3.20 -15.82 1.57
C ALA A 24 -1.66 -15.89 1.55
N LYS A 25 -1.00 -14.99 0.81
CA LYS A 25 0.47 -14.92 0.80
C LYS A 25 1.05 -14.16 1.99
N MET A 26 0.35 -13.17 2.55
CA MET A 26 0.78 -12.51 3.79
C MET A 26 0.82 -13.50 4.95
N GLU A 27 -0.21 -14.35 5.09
CA GLU A 27 -0.28 -15.40 6.10
C GLU A 27 0.88 -16.40 5.95
N GLU A 28 1.17 -16.85 4.73
CA GLU A 28 2.34 -17.70 4.44
C GLU A 28 3.69 -16.99 4.69
N LEU A 29 3.74 -15.66 4.68
CA LEU A 29 4.94 -14.87 5.00
C LEU A 29 5.20 -14.73 6.50
N LEU A 30 4.18 -14.85 7.35
CA LEU A 30 4.30 -14.62 8.80
C LEU A 30 5.42 -15.42 9.47
N PRO A 31 5.59 -16.74 9.21
CA PRO A 31 6.67 -17.50 9.83
C PRO A 31 8.05 -17.00 9.39
N TYR A 32 8.18 -16.53 8.15
CA TYR A 32 9.44 -15.99 7.63
C TYR A 32 9.78 -14.65 8.26
N PHE A 33 8.81 -13.77 8.56
CA PHE A 33 9.12 -12.55 9.30
C PHE A 33 9.73 -12.84 10.67
N HIS A 34 9.25 -13.87 11.35
CA HIS A 34 9.84 -14.31 12.61
C HIS A 34 11.26 -14.89 12.41
N ALA A 35 11.44 -15.74 11.39
CA ALA A 35 12.73 -16.37 11.09
C ALA A 35 13.83 -15.36 10.68
N HIS A 36 13.44 -14.18 10.16
CA HIS A 36 14.35 -13.12 9.72
C HIS A 36 14.43 -11.93 10.69
N ASP A 37 14.03 -12.14 11.95
CA ASP A 37 14.04 -11.12 13.02
C ASP A 37 13.30 -9.81 12.63
N GLN A 38 12.31 -9.90 11.74
CA GLN A 38 11.46 -8.79 11.33
C GLN A 38 10.33 -8.59 12.36
N TYR A 39 10.70 -8.32 13.61
CA TYR A 39 9.77 -8.38 14.76
C TYR A 39 8.53 -7.50 14.62
N ASN A 40 8.66 -6.31 14.01
CA ASN A 40 7.51 -5.44 13.76
C ASN A 40 6.49 -6.14 12.85
N TYR A 41 6.94 -6.71 11.73
CA TYR A 41 6.08 -7.42 10.79
C TYR A 41 5.57 -8.74 11.36
N GLY A 42 6.41 -9.49 12.10
CA GLY A 42 6.00 -10.71 12.77
C GLY A 42 4.96 -10.48 13.87
N ARG A 43 4.97 -9.32 14.54
CA ARG A 43 4.00 -8.95 15.58
C ARG A 43 2.70 -8.41 15.00
N TRP A 44 2.78 -7.48 14.05
CA TRP A 44 1.61 -6.78 13.51
C TRP A 44 0.96 -7.51 12.33
N GLY A 45 1.73 -8.32 11.60
CA GLY A 45 1.24 -9.08 10.46
C GLY A 45 0.09 -10.04 10.79
N PRO A 46 0.18 -10.86 11.86
CA PRO A 46 -0.93 -11.75 12.23
C PRO A 46 -2.20 -10.99 12.62
N LEU A 47 -2.05 -9.85 13.31
CA LEU A 47 -3.18 -8.99 13.67
C LEU A 47 -3.83 -8.41 12.42
N TYR A 48 -3.03 -7.87 11.50
CA TYR A 48 -3.51 -7.38 10.21
C TYR A 48 -4.30 -8.45 9.45
N VAL A 49 -3.80 -9.69 9.35
CA VAL A 49 -4.54 -10.77 8.68
C VAL A 49 -5.87 -11.07 9.39
N ALA A 50 -5.86 -11.14 10.72
CA ALA A 50 -7.07 -11.40 11.50
C ALA A 50 -8.13 -10.30 11.32
N ASP A 51 -7.73 -9.03 11.52
CA ASP A 51 -8.61 -7.87 11.42
C ASP A 51 -9.24 -7.79 10.02
N MET A 52 -8.45 -8.03 8.98
CA MET A 52 -8.94 -7.94 7.61
C MET A 52 -9.87 -9.08 7.22
N LEU A 53 -9.66 -10.30 7.75
CA LEU A 53 -10.59 -11.41 7.56
C LEU A 53 -11.91 -11.17 8.31
N GLU A 54 -11.84 -10.55 9.49
CA GLU A 54 -13.02 -10.22 10.28
C GLU A 54 -13.96 -9.24 9.57
N LEU A 55 -13.42 -8.34 8.73
CA LEU A 55 -14.21 -7.39 7.91
C LEU A 55 -15.34 -8.05 7.12
N GLN A 56 -15.16 -9.30 6.65
CA GLN A 56 -16.23 -10.04 5.96
C GLN A 56 -17.54 -10.12 6.77
N SER A 57 -17.43 -10.08 8.10
CA SER A 57 -18.56 -10.15 9.02
C SER A 57 -18.92 -8.80 9.64
N ILE A 58 -17.93 -8.00 10.05
CA ILE A 58 -18.16 -6.76 10.81
C ILE A 58 -18.40 -5.54 9.93
N ASP A 59 -17.83 -5.53 8.71
CA ASP A 59 -17.96 -4.45 7.74
C ASP A 59 -17.83 -5.01 6.30
N PRO A 60 -18.88 -5.68 5.79
CA PRO A 60 -18.84 -6.28 4.48
C PRO A 60 -18.65 -5.26 3.34
N GLU A 61 -19.07 -4.01 3.54
CA GLU A 61 -18.91 -2.94 2.55
C GLU A 61 -17.43 -2.64 2.31
N THR A 62 -16.67 -2.43 3.38
CA THR A 62 -15.22 -2.24 3.29
C THR A 62 -14.54 -3.49 2.72
N TRP A 63 -14.97 -4.69 3.13
CA TRP A 63 -14.44 -5.93 2.55
C TRP A 63 -14.64 -5.97 1.03
N HIS A 64 -15.84 -5.69 0.55
CA HIS A 64 -16.16 -5.68 -0.88
C HIS A 64 -15.35 -4.62 -1.64
N PHE A 65 -15.25 -3.42 -1.09
CA PHE A 65 -14.42 -2.36 -1.66
C PHE A 65 -12.97 -2.81 -1.85
N LEU A 66 -12.38 -3.49 -0.86
CA LEU A 66 -11.01 -3.98 -0.96
C LEU A 66 -10.89 -5.18 -1.91
N ASP A 67 -11.88 -6.09 -1.92
CA ASP A 67 -11.93 -7.28 -2.80
C ASP A 67 -12.06 -6.92 -4.29
N GLU A 68 -12.65 -5.75 -4.60
CA GLU A 68 -12.66 -5.15 -5.94
C GLU A 68 -11.28 -4.62 -6.38
N GLY A 69 -10.28 -4.63 -5.49
CA GLY A 69 -8.90 -4.26 -5.79
C GLY A 69 -8.53 -2.84 -5.38
N ASN A 70 -9.42 -2.11 -4.70
CA ASN A 70 -9.21 -0.71 -4.30
C ASN A 70 -8.18 -0.50 -3.17
N PHE A 71 -7.46 -1.55 -2.75
CA PHE A 71 -6.34 -1.46 -1.82
C PHE A 71 -5.01 -1.10 -2.50
N SER A 72 -4.95 -1.13 -3.83
CA SER A 72 -3.77 -0.79 -4.63
C SER A 72 -4.13 0.22 -5.71
N ILE A 73 -3.17 1.06 -6.09
CA ILE A 73 -3.37 2.14 -7.05
C ILE A 73 -2.86 1.72 -8.42
N THR A 74 -3.72 1.85 -9.42
CA THR A 74 -3.39 1.57 -10.83
C THR A 74 -3.47 2.86 -11.64
N LYS A 75 -2.33 3.34 -12.14
CA LYS A 75 -2.26 4.59 -12.95
C LYS A 75 -2.54 4.37 -14.44
N HIS A 76 -2.44 3.13 -14.91
CA HIS A 76 -2.57 2.75 -16.33
C HIS A 76 -3.35 1.43 -16.46
N SER A 77 -4.05 1.22 -17.58
CA SER A 77 -4.79 -0.02 -17.83
C SER A 77 -3.92 -1.26 -18.11
N VAL A 78 -2.61 -1.16 -17.94
CA VAL A 78 -1.66 -2.25 -18.18
C VAL A 78 -1.70 -3.21 -16.99
N PRO A 79 -1.91 -4.53 -17.21
CA PRO A 79 -1.88 -5.51 -16.12
C PRO A 79 -0.56 -5.52 -15.35
N PHE A 80 -0.59 -5.93 -14.09
CA PHE A 80 0.60 -6.07 -13.23
C PHE A 80 1.34 -4.74 -12.94
N THR A 81 0.69 -3.60 -13.11
CA THR A 81 1.31 -2.27 -12.87
C THR A 81 0.82 -1.56 -11.61
N ALA A 82 -0.07 -2.18 -10.84
CA ALA A 82 -0.58 -1.59 -9.62
C ALA A 82 0.53 -1.42 -8.58
N ILE A 83 0.44 -0.36 -7.79
CA ILE A 83 1.39 -0.03 -6.74
C ILE A 83 0.67 0.20 -5.42
N ASP A 84 1.40 0.01 -4.33
CA ASP A 84 0.90 0.34 -3.00
C ASP A 84 0.56 1.85 -2.90
N PRO A 85 -0.48 2.23 -2.13
CA PRO A 85 -0.87 3.63 -1.95
C PRO A 85 0.25 4.56 -1.49
N ASP A 86 1.14 4.12 -0.58
CA ASP A 86 2.29 4.92 -0.12
C ASP A 86 3.27 5.18 -1.26
N HIS A 87 3.53 4.17 -2.09
CA HIS A 87 4.36 4.34 -3.28
C HIS A 87 3.69 5.30 -4.30
N ALA A 88 2.37 5.21 -4.48
CA ALA A 88 1.66 6.14 -5.36
C ALA A 88 1.76 7.59 -4.86
N ILE A 89 1.59 7.79 -3.55
CA ILE A 89 1.72 9.09 -2.89
C ILE A 89 3.14 9.62 -3.01
N GLU A 90 4.17 8.80 -2.78
CA GLU A 90 5.56 9.24 -2.92
C GLU A 90 5.93 9.62 -4.36
N GLN A 91 5.32 8.99 -5.36
CA GLN A 91 5.47 9.43 -6.75
C GLN A 91 4.88 10.84 -6.96
N GLU A 92 3.72 11.14 -6.37
CA GLU A 92 3.13 12.48 -6.44
C GLU A 92 3.95 13.50 -5.61
N HIS A 93 4.40 13.13 -4.42
CA HIS A 93 5.30 13.95 -3.60
C HIS A 93 6.58 14.31 -4.36
N LYS A 94 7.13 13.40 -5.15
CA LYS A 94 8.32 13.65 -5.97
C LYS A 94 8.06 14.73 -7.03
N ASN A 95 6.87 14.77 -7.63
CA ASN A 95 6.51 15.82 -8.60
C ASN A 95 6.41 17.20 -7.95
N MET A 96 6.07 17.26 -6.65
CA MET A 96 5.95 18.49 -5.88
C MET A 96 7.29 18.96 -5.26
N LYS A 97 8.24 18.06 -5.01
CA LYS A 97 9.56 18.39 -4.46
C LYS A 97 10.42 19.09 -5.52
N VAL A 98 10.73 20.37 -5.29
CA VAL A 98 11.79 21.09 -6.05
C VAL A 98 13.19 20.58 -5.66
N LYS A 99 14.24 21.00 -6.38
CA LYS A 99 15.67 20.59 -6.16
C LYS A 99 16.22 20.75 -4.72
N GLY A 100 15.46 21.32 -3.78
CA GLY A 100 15.80 21.44 -2.35
C GLY A 100 14.88 20.67 -1.39
N GLY A 101 13.99 19.81 -1.89
CA GLY A 101 12.98 19.12 -1.08
C GLY A 101 11.88 20.05 -0.55
N PHE A 102 11.07 19.53 0.37
CA PHE A 102 9.99 20.26 1.05
C PHE A 102 10.49 21.07 2.26
N ILE A 103 11.60 21.79 2.11
CA ILE A 103 12.18 22.56 3.22
C ILE A 103 11.54 23.94 3.26
N GLY A 104 10.86 24.26 4.37
CA GLY A 104 10.37 25.61 4.68
C GLY A 104 9.07 26.03 3.98
N ILE A 105 8.28 25.07 3.47
CA ILE A 105 6.98 25.37 2.83
C ILE A 105 6.05 26.10 3.80
N THR A 106 5.97 25.63 5.05
CA THR A 106 5.14 26.22 6.11
C THR A 106 5.57 27.65 6.48
N GLY A 107 6.78 28.05 6.12
CA GLY A 107 7.33 29.39 6.40
C GLY A 107 7.30 30.35 5.21
N LYS A 108 6.79 29.93 4.04
CA LYS A 108 6.70 30.78 2.83
C LYS A 108 5.32 30.62 2.19
N GLU A 109 4.48 31.62 2.39
CA GLU A 109 3.09 31.67 1.92
C GLU A 109 2.94 31.34 0.43
N GLN A 110 3.78 31.90 -0.45
CA GLN A 110 3.76 31.57 -1.89
C GLN A 110 4.09 30.10 -2.21
N ALA A 111 4.87 29.43 -1.37
CA ALA A 111 5.17 28.01 -1.54
C ALA A 111 4.02 27.13 -1.02
N LEU A 112 3.34 27.56 0.04
CA LEU A 112 2.09 26.99 0.54
C LEU A 112 0.96 27.10 -0.50
N ASP A 113 0.78 28.28 -1.10
CA ASP A 113 -0.24 28.50 -2.14
C ASP A 113 -0.02 27.58 -3.34
N LYS A 114 1.23 27.48 -3.81
CA LYS A 114 1.57 26.56 -4.90
C LYS A 114 1.33 25.10 -4.51
N TYR A 115 1.59 24.72 -3.26
CA TYR A 115 1.30 23.38 -2.75
C TYR A 115 -0.21 23.10 -2.77
N PHE A 116 -1.05 24.01 -2.29
CA PHE A 116 -2.51 23.83 -2.32
C PHE A 116 -3.12 23.83 -3.73
N ILE A 117 -2.48 24.47 -4.71
CA ILE A 117 -2.91 24.45 -6.11
C ILE A 117 -2.60 23.10 -6.79
N ILE A 118 -1.51 22.42 -6.40
CA ILE A 118 -1.06 21.17 -7.03
C ILE A 118 -1.28 19.92 -6.17
N ALA A 119 -1.73 20.10 -4.92
CA ALA A 119 -2.00 19.00 -4.01
C ALA A 119 -3.02 18.06 -4.67
N PRO A 120 -2.72 16.76 -4.78
CA PRO A 120 -3.65 15.82 -5.38
C PRO A 120 -4.92 15.83 -4.55
N THR A 121 -6.05 16.15 -5.18
CA THR A 121 -7.34 15.74 -4.66
C THR A 121 -7.32 14.22 -4.66
N LEU A 122 -7.44 13.62 -3.48
CA LEU A 122 -7.70 12.20 -3.33
C LEU A 122 -9.04 11.94 -4.02
N CYS A 123 -8.99 11.57 -5.30
CA CYS A 123 -10.12 10.99 -6.02
C CYS A 123 -10.24 9.52 -5.63
#